data_AF-A0A8E0V014-F1
#
_entry.id   AF-A0A8E0V014-F1
#
_cell.length_a   1.000
_cell.length_b   1.000
_cell.length_c   1.000
_cell.angle_alpha   90.00
_cell.angle_beta   90.00
_cell.angle_gamma   90.00
#
_symmetry.space_group_name_H-M   'P 1'
#
loop_
_entity.id
_entity.type
_entity.pdbx_description
1 polymer ?
#
loop_
_entity_poly.entity_id
_entity_poly.type
_entity_poly.pdbx_seq_one_letter_code
_entity_poly.pdbx_strand_id
1 'polypeptide(L)'
;MDTLRRRIPGGQYVRIKELCIVSRLIKRLIALKRYYPQWYGGECKKQALSVFLGFISVTEGYQDPLIPLAERDGVITATQNRCYLVGRMSKHDVMTAMFVQDLLKHVAHYIVVVYGTGGDRFKSPKVTHQTDVLGDNLWINRSRSADTHARLEETDSCNPTKNATVKDYAEILIIDRHPGRIFSLYSLVSDALMMLTNDPTEEEIMRSAIRKTIPEDELRQWMDACSLDGASIEDRHVGNIHYEGTRLRAWDVQQKQPDLIRCSLNIKPSLRDRRLICKILDQMEASGVISQLKEPHKTYCRPTLLHGTDGLEDLYFHYDFGPIDENALALGPLGTSPAPDSLSRFTHAFQAAHPDGVFAKGRVNVHYCAWPIPAVLPSAWGDPTFCTSEGYLYRWNVHPFDFPLSQRAWQSYVDHTINKRFPFAQCVGTTLVVAATSSADAGKNLTLLIEATKQKGWRLTVLHTSSWAGDIDSLAL
;
A
#
# COMPACT_ATOMS: atom_id res chain seq x y z
N MET A 1 -57.55 -7.42 -12.72
CA MET A 1 -58.27 -6.33 -12.02
C MET A 1 -58.30 -6.69 -10.55
N ASP A 2 -57.89 -5.88 -9.59
CA ASP A 2 -57.13 -4.65 -9.52
C ASP A 2 -56.63 -4.56 -8.07
N THR A 3 -55.67 -3.67 -7.80
CA THR A 3 -55.16 -3.28 -6.47
C THR A 3 -54.05 -4.12 -5.82
N LEU A 4 -52.79 -3.79 -6.16
CA LEU A 4 -51.74 -3.39 -5.21
C LEU A 4 -50.46 -2.99 -5.99
N ARG A 5 -50.57 -1.98 -6.86
CA ARG A 5 -49.41 -1.23 -7.35
C ARG A 5 -49.02 -0.18 -6.31
N ARG A 6 -48.35 -0.59 -5.23
CA ARG A 6 -47.52 0.34 -4.46
C ARG A 6 -46.28 0.63 -5.31
N ARG A 7 -46.08 1.90 -5.67
CA ARG A 7 -44.88 2.40 -6.35
C ARG A 7 -43.66 2.13 -5.47
N ILE A 8 -42.98 1.04 -5.76
CA ILE A 8 -41.61 0.79 -5.31
C ILE A 8 -40.69 1.62 -6.23
N PRO A 9 -39.80 2.48 -5.71
CA PRO A 9 -38.88 3.27 -6.54
C PRO A 9 -38.08 2.36 -7.47
N GLY A 10 -37.88 2.76 -8.73
CA GLY A 10 -37.29 1.92 -9.79
C GLY A 10 -35.98 1.19 -9.40
N GLY A 11 -35.17 1.76 -8.51
CA GLY A 11 -33.95 1.13 -8.00
C GLY A 11 -34.15 -0.08 -7.07
N GLN A 12 -35.31 -0.24 -6.42
CA GLN A 12 -35.59 -1.42 -5.58
C GLN A 12 -36.02 -2.65 -6.41
N TYR A 13 -36.63 -2.46 -7.58
CA TYR A 13 -37.05 -3.56 -8.46
C TYR A 13 -35.86 -4.22 -9.17
N VAL A 14 -34.86 -3.41 -9.54
CA VAL A 14 -33.57 -3.86 -10.10
C VAL A 14 -32.84 -4.73 -9.08
N ARG A 15 -32.70 -4.26 -7.83
CA ARG A 15 -32.10 -5.04 -6.73
C ARG A 15 -32.81 -6.36 -6.44
N ILE A 16 -34.15 -6.41 -6.49
CA ILE A 16 -34.89 -7.67 -6.25
C ILE A 16 -34.68 -8.70 -7.36
N LYS A 17 -34.63 -8.27 -8.64
CA LYS A 17 -34.32 -9.16 -9.76
C LYS A 17 -32.90 -9.69 -9.70
N GLU A 18 -31.92 -8.83 -9.42
CA GLU A 18 -30.52 -9.19 -9.19
C GLU A 18 -30.38 -10.22 -8.06
N LEU A 19 -31.07 -10.00 -6.93
CA LEU A 19 -31.09 -10.91 -5.78
C LEU A 19 -31.63 -12.31 -6.12
N CYS A 20 -32.70 -12.38 -6.93
CA CYS A 20 -33.26 -13.65 -7.38
C CYS A 20 -32.33 -14.39 -8.34
N ILE A 21 -31.64 -13.67 -9.23
CA ILE A 21 -30.72 -14.24 -10.21
C ILE A 21 -29.47 -14.78 -9.52
N VAL A 22 -28.83 -13.99 -8.65
CA VAL A 22 -27.63 -14.42 -7.88
C VAL A 22 -27.95 -15.63 -7.02
N SER A 23 -29.06 -15.61 -6.28
CA SER A 23 -29.47 -16.75 -5.45
C SER A 23 -29.75 -18.02 -6.27
N ARG A 24 -30.40 -17.89 -7.44
CA ARG A 24 -30.65 -19.04 -8.34
C ARG A 24 -29.37 -19.53 -8.99
N LEU A 25 -28.47 -18.63 -9.40
CA LEU A 25 -27.19 -19.01 -10.00
C LEU A 25 -26.32 -19.76 -9.00
N ILE A 26 -26.23 -19.28 -7.75
CA ILE A 26 -25.49 -19.98 -6.71
C ILE A 26 -26.10 -21.36 -6.39
N LYS A 27 -27.43 -21.46 -6.29
CA LYS A 27 -28.11 -22.76 -6.14
C LYS A 27 -27.84 -23.70 -7.30
N ARG A 28 -27.68 -23.19 -8.52
CA ARG A 28 -27.39 -23.98 -9.71
C ARG A 28 -25.92 -24.38 -9.82
N LEU A 29 -25.00 -23.49 -9.47
CA LEU A 29 -23.57 -23.76 -9.26
C LEU A 29 -23.38 -24.89 -8.23
N ILE A 30 -24.21 -24.91 -7.18
CA ILE A 30 -24.29 -25.98 -6.20
C ILE A 30 -24.84 -27.29 -6.82
N ALA A 31 -25.95 -27.22 -7.57
CA ALA A 31 -26.57 -28.38 -8.21
C ALA A 31 -25.65 -29.07 -9.23
N LEU A 32 -24.77 -28.31 -9.89
CA LEU A 32 -23.78 -28.80 -10.86
C LEU A 32 -22.51 -29.39 -10.21
N LYS A 33 -22.52 -29.62 -8.88
CA LYS A 33 -21.39 -30.14 -8.10
C LYS A 33 -20.10 -29.32 -8.20
N ARG A 34 -20.17 -28.08 -8.69
CA ARG A 34 -19.04 -27.15 -8.65
C ARG A 34 -18.85 -26.58 -7.25
N TYR A 35 -19.92 -26.58 -6.46
CA TYR A 35 -19.90 -26.25 -5.04
C TYR A 35 -20.80 -27.22 -4.27
N TYR A 36 -20.45 -27.56 -3.04
CA TYR A 36 -21.27 -28.48 -2.25
C TYR A 36 -22.37 -27.71 -1.50
N PRO A 37 -23.63 -28.21 -1.46
CA PRO A 37 -24.75 -27.54 -0.81
C PRO A 37 -24.50 -27.20 0.67
N GLN A 38 -23.73 -28.04 1.35
CA GLN A 38 -23.29 -27.87 2.74
C GLN A 38 -22.31 -26.70 2.96
N TRP A 39 -21.90 -25.99 1.90
CA TRP A 39 -21.05 -24.80 1.98
C TRP A 39 -21.87 -23.50 1.96
N TYR A 40 -23.21 -23.57 1.85
CA TYR A 40 -24.09 -22.41 1.67
C TYR A 40 -24.88 -22.08 2.95
N GLY A 41 -24.52 -20.98 3.62
CA GLY A 41 -25.30 -20.36 4.71
C GLY A 41 -26.16 -19.21 4.19
N GLY A 42 -27.39 -19.05 4.70
CA GLY A 42 -28.44 -18.19 4.13
C GLY A 42 -28.19 -16.67 4.03
N GLU A 43 -27.03 -16.14 4.48
CA GLU A 43 -26.72 -14.71 4.52
C GLU A 43 -25.78 -14.21 3.40
N CYS A 44 -25.76 -14.90 2.26
CA CYS A 44 -24.80 -14.73 1.15
C CYS A 44 -24.90 -13.39 0.35
N LYS A 45 -25.70 -12.41 0.79
CA LYS A 45 -25.90 -11.14 0.06
C LYS A 45 -24.66 -10.24 0.02
N LYS A 46 -23.81 -10.30 1.06
CA LYS A 46 -22.61 -9.46 1.18
C LYS A 46 -21.38 -9.97 0.40
N GLN A 47 -21.51 -11.07 -0.35
CA GLN A 47 -20.38 -11.87 -0.85
C GLN A 47 -20.54 -12.39 -2.28
N ALA A 48 -21.56 -11.96 -3.01
CA ALA A 48 -21.88 -12.52 -4.32
C ALA A 48 -20.67 -12.55 -5.27
N LEU A 49 -19.89 -11.46 -5.28
CA LEU A 49 -18.68 -11.34 -6.09
C LEU A 49 -17.60 -12.36 -5.70
N SER A 50 -17.27 -12.47 -4.40
CA SER A 50 -16.27 -13.43 -3.94
C SER A 50 -16.66 -14.87 -4.30
N VAL A 51 -17.96 -15.20 -4.22
CA VAL A 51 -18.48 -16.52 -4.58
C VAL A 51 -18.33 -16.81 -6.07
N PHE A 52 -18.65 -15.84 -6.94
CA PHE A 52 -18.43 -15.99 -8.39
C PHE A 52 -16.95 -16.09 -8.76
N LEU A 53 -16.07 -15.53 -7.93
CA LEU A 53 -14.62 -15.66 -8.03
C LEU A 53 -14.06 -16.88 -7.28
N GLY A 54 -14.93 -17.77 -6.79
CA GLY A 54 -14.55 -19.09 -6.25
C GLY A 54 -14.33 -19.17 -4.74
N PHE A 55 -14.44 -18.06 -4.01
CA PHE A 55 -14.31 -18.01 -2.55
C PHE A 55 -15.66 -18.10 -1.85
N ILE A 56 -15.81 -19.11 -0.99
CA ILE A 56 -17.01 -19.29 -0.17
C ILE A 56 -16.68 -19.10 1.30
N SER A 57 -17.31 -18.12 1.95
CA SER A 57 -17.25 -18.01 3.41
C SER A 57 -18.01 -19.14 4.07
N VAL A 58 -17.46 -19.69 5.16
CA VAL A 58 -18.06 -20.78 5.92
C VAL A 58 -18.38 -20.35 7.34
N THR A 59 -17.45 -19.64 7.95
CA THR A 59 -17.55 -19.19 9.34
C THR A 59 -16.95 -17.81 9.44
N GLU A 60 -17.63 -16.94 10.17
CA GLU A 60 -17.11 -15.64 10.55
C GLU A 60 -17.18 -15.52 12.07
N GLY A 61 -16.27 -14.74 12.64
CA GLY A 61 -16.42 -14.21 13.98
C GLY A 61 -16.29 -12.71 13.94
N TYR A 62 -17.27 -12.04 14.54
CA TYR A 62 -17.30 -10.60 14.70
C TYR A 62 -17.17 -10.24 16.17
N GLN A 63 -16.70 -9.02 16.43
CA GLN A 63 -16.89 -8.34 17.70
C GLN A 63 -17.93 -7.25 17.49
N ASP A 64 -19.02 -7.28 18.26
CA ASP A 64 -20.00 -6.20 18.31
C ASP A 64 -20.60 -6.17 19.74
N PRO A 65 -20.55 -5.06 20.50
CA PRO A 65 -19.56 -3.97 20.57
C PRO A 65 -18.46 -4.28 21.63
N LEU A 66 -17.62 -3.28 21.98
CA LEU A 66 -16.64 -3.32 23.09
C LEU A 66 -17.25 -4.01 24.32
N ILE A 67 -16.76 -5.21 24.66
CA ILE A 67 -17.15 -5.87 25.91
C ILE A 67 -16.58 -4.99 27.03
N PRO A 68 -17.43 -4.39 27.90
CA PRO A 68 -16.94 -3.60 29.02
C PRO A 68 -16.05 -4.47 29.91
N LEU A 69 -15.08 -3.84 30.58
CA LEU A 69 -14.31 -4.50 31.64
C LEU A 69 -15.30 -5.15 32.61
N ALA A 70 -15.21 -6.48 32.76
CA ALA A 70 -16.07 -7.20 33.67
C ALA A 70 -15.36 -7.26 35.02
N GLU A 71 -15.95 -6.63 36.04
CA GLU A 71 -15.50 -6.77 37.42
C GLU A 71 -16.39 -7.80 38.12
N ARG A 72 -15.77 -8.87 38.63
CA ARG A 72 -16.41 -9.82 39.55
C ARG A 72 -15.45 -10.16 40.66
N ASP A 73 -15.93 -10.10 41.90
CA ASP A 73 -15.21 -10.57 43.08
C ASP A 73 -13.81 -9.94 43.26
N GLY A 74 -13.63 -8.66 42.88
CA GLY A 74 -12.34 -7.95 42.96
C GLY A 74 -11.37 -8.25 41.82
N VAL A 75 -11.77 -9.05 40.84
CA VAL A 75 -11.01 -9.36 39.63
C VAL A 75 -11.59 -8.59 38.44
N ILE A 76 -10.72 -7.82 37.77
CA ILE A 76 -11.03 -7.13 36.52
C ILE A 76 -10.60 -8.04 35.37
N THR A 77 -11.56 -8.45 34.54
CA THR A 77 -11.32 -9.20 33.31
C THR A 77 -11.53 -8.33 32.07
N ALA A 78 -10.51 -8.29 31.21
CA ALA A 78 -10.54 -7.68 29.90
C ALA A 78 -10.51 -8.76 28.81
N THR A 79 -11.58 -8.88 28.03
CA THR A 79 -11.64 -9.78 26.87
C THR A 79 -11.31 -9.02 25.60
N GLN A 80 -10.40 -9.56 24.79
CA GLN A 80 -10.07 -9.03 23.47
C GLN A 80 -10.44 -10.06 22.42
N ASN A 81 -11.13 -9.61 21.36
CA ASN A 81 -11.50 -10.42 20.23
C ASN A 81 -10.96 -9.83 18.94
N ARG A 82 -10.57 -10.70 18.02
CA ARG A 82 -10.21 -10.36 16.65
C ARG A 82 -11.30 -10.83 15.70
N CYS A 83 -11.59 -10.01 14.70
CA CYS A 83 -12.44 -10.44 13.59
C CYS A 83 -11.72 -11.54 12.81
N TYR A 84 -12.45 -12.57 12.39
CA TYR A 84 -11.90 -13.61 11.52
C TYR A 84 -12.91 -14.11 10.49
N LEU A 85 -12.39 -14.63 9.39
CA LEU A 85 -13.15 -15.18 8.29
C LEU A 85 -12.50 -16.50 7.86
N VAL A 86 -13.30 -17.57 7.82
CA VAL A 86 -12.93 -18.86 7.25
C VAL A 86 -13.59 -19.00 5.90
N GLY A 87 -12.77 -19.17 4.86
CA GLY A 87 -13.20 -19.38 3.49
C GLY A 87 -12.73 -20.71 2.91
N ARG A 88 -13.37 -21.10 1.80
CA ARG A 88 -13.00 -22.28 1.02
C ARG A 88 -12.88 -21.93 -0.45
N MET A 89 -11.83 -22.46 -1.09
CA MET A 89 -11.62 -22.37 -2.54
C MET A 89 -11.12 -23.71 -3.11
N SER A 90 -11.44 -24.02 -4.36
CA SER A 90 -11.01 -25.25 -5.02
C SER A 90 -9.48 -25.32 -5.15
N LYS A 91 -8.85 -26.43 -4.77
CA LYS A 91 -7.38 -26.60 -4.95
C LYS A 91 -6.96 -26.68 -6.41
N HIS A 92 -7.89 -27.05 -7.28
CA HIS A 92 -7.62 -27.23 -8.71
C HIS A 92 -7.76 -25.92 -9.51
N ASP A 93 -8.22 -24.84 -8.86
CA ASP A 93 -8.32 -23.53 -9.49
C ASP A 93 -7.02 -22.74 -9.31
N VAL A 94 -6.47 -22.23 -10.40
CA VAL A 94 -5.26 -21.37 -10.41
C VAL A 94 -5.49 -20.11 -9.58
N MET A 95 -6.72 -19.58 -9.56
CA MET A 95 -7.09 -18.43 -8.74
C MET A 95 -6.86 -18.67 -7.25
N THR A 96 -7.05 -19.90 -6.77
CA THR A 96 -6.81 -20.23 -5.35
C THR A 96 -5.35 -20.04 -4.98
N ALA A 97 -4.43 -20.50 -5.83
CA ALA A 97 -3.00 -20.34 -5.58
C ALA A 97 -2.60 -18.87 -5.61
N MET A 98 -3.08 -18.11 -6.60
CA MET A 98 -2.82 -16.67 -6.70
C MET A 98 -3.37 -15.90 -5.51
N PHE A 99 -4.60 -16.20 -5.10
CA PHE A 99 -5.25 -15.56 -3.96
C PHE A 99 -4.56 -15.87 -2.63
N VAL A 100 -4.18 -17.13 -2.40
CA VAL A 100 -3.41 -17.49 -1.22
C VAL A 100 -2.08 -16.73 -1.19
N GLN A 101 -1.33 -16.71 -2.30
CA GLN A 101 -0.06 -16.00 -2.36
C GLN A 101 -0.22 -14.49 -2.13
N ASP A 102 -1.29 -13.88 -2.63
CA ASP A 102 -1.58 -12.48 -2.37
C ASP A 102 -1.92 -12.22 -0.90
N LEU A 103 -2.84 -12.99 -0.32
CA LEU A 103 -3.21 -12.86 1.10
C LEU A 103 -2.01 -13.00 2.05
N LEU A 104 -1.06 -13.88 1.74
CA LEU A 104 0.16 -14.05 2.54
C LEU A 104 1.05 -12.79 2.57
N LYS A 105 0.87 -11.85 1.63
CA LYS A 105 1.59 -10.57 1.58
C LYS A 105 0.95 -9.48 2.44
N HIS A 106 -0.30 -9.67 2.90
CA HIS A 106 -1.06 -8.66 3.66
C HIS A 106 -0.68 -8.66 5.16
N VAL A 107 0.62 -8.74 5.44
CA VAL A 107 1.17 -9.03 6.77
C VAL A 107 0.97 -7.91 7.78
N ALA A 108 0.65 -6.68 7.35
CA ALA A 108 0.34 -5.59 8.28
C ALA A 108 -1.04 -5.73 8.91
N HIS A 109 -2.00 -6.36 8.21
CA HIS A 109 -3.39 -6.42 8.65
C HIS A 109 -3.83 -7.83 9.05
N TYR A 110 -3.30 -8.87 8.41
CA TYR A 110 -3.84 -10.21 8.60
C TYR A 110 -2.82 -11.23 9.07
N ILE A 111 -3.36 -12.15 9.86
CA ILE A 111 -2.78 -13.48 10.07
C ILE A 111 -3.56 -14.41 9.16
N VAL A 112 -2.87 -15.06 8.23
CA VAL A 112 -3.47 -15.99 7.28
C VAL A 112 -2.95 -17.38 7.57
N VAL A 113 -3.86 -18.35 7.69
CA VAL A 113 -3.55 -19.77 7.88
C VAL A 113 -4.27 -20.57 6.80
N VAL A 114 -3.52 -21.37 6.05
CA VAL A 114 -4.08 -22.18 4.96
C VAL A 114 -3.92 -23.66 5.29
N TYR A 115 -5.05 -24.35 5.40
CA TYR A 115 -5.08 -25.79 5.65
C TYR A 115 -5.18 -26.57 4.34
N GLY A 116 -4.20 -27.45 4.13
CA GLY A 116 -4.25 -28.50 3.12
C GLY A 116 -4.79 -29.79 3.73
N THR A 117 -5.89 -30.30 3.19
CA THR A 117 -6.27 -31.70 3.40
C THR A 117 -5.43 -32.58 2.48
N GLY A 118 -4.52 -33.37 3.05
CA GLY A 118 -3.89 -34.47 2.30
C GLY A 118 -4.97 -35.45 1.88
N GLY A 119 -4.81 -36.14 0.74
CA GLY A 119 -5.80 -37.09 0.19
C GLY A 119 -6.09 -38.33 1.07
N ASP A 120 -5.59 -38.35 2.30
CA ASP A 120 -5.65 -39.46 3.24
C ASP A 120 -6.73 -39.15 4.28
N ARG A 121 -7.83 -39.93 4.28
CA ARG A 121 -9.07 -39.69 5.08
C ARG A 121 -8.83 -39.59 6.59
N PHE A 122 -7.68 -40.04 7.06
CA PHE A 122 -7.38 -40.19 8.48
C PHE A 122 -6.34 -39.20 9.01
N LYS A 123 -5.79 -38.31 8.17
CA LYS A 123 -4.79 -37.33 8.62
C LYS A 123 -5.45 -36.01 9.00
N SER A 124 -5.04 -35.48 10.15
CA SER A 124 -5.42 -34.14 10.59
C SER A 124 -5.07 -33.11 9.51
N PRO A 125 -5.87 -32.03 9.36
CA PRO A 125 -5.56 -30.95 8.42
C PRO A 125 -4.15 -30.42 8.68
N LYS A 126 -3.30 -30.40 7.65
CA LYS A 126 -1.92 -29.88 7.75
C LYS A 126 -1.91 -28.41 7.34
N VAL A 127 -1.33 -27.55 8.17
CA VAL A 127 -1.06 -26.16 7.77
C VAL A 127 -0.03 -26.18 6.64
N THR A 128 -0.39 -25.58 5.51
CA THR A 128 0.45 -25.48 4.31
C THR A 128 1.12 -24.13 4.19
N HIS A 129 0.43 -23.07 4.62
CA HIS A 129 0.96 -21.71 4.65
C HIS A 129 0.49 -20.97 5.90
N GLN A 130 1.35 -20.11 6.43
CA GLN A 130 1.06 -19.28 7.60
C GLN A 130 1.93 -18.01 7.57
N THR A 131 1.33 -16.84 7.82
CA THR A 131 2.05 -15.55 7.82
C THR A 131 2.77 -15.23 9.13
N ASP A 132 2.42 -15.90 10.22
CA ASP A 132 3.00 -15.64 11.55
C ASP A 132 3.59 -16.94 12.10
N VAL A 133 4.91 -17.03 12.26
CA VAL A 133 5.57 -18.29 12.64
C VAL A 133 5.56 -18.50 14.17
N LEU A 134 5.30 -17.43 14.93
CA LEU A 134 5.28 -17.47 16.40
C LEU A 134 3.91 -17.96 16.88
N GLY A 135 3.89 -19.14 17.52
CA GLY A 135 2.66 -19.83 17.96
C GLY A 135 1.74 -19.00 18.87
N ASP A 136 2.29 -17.99 19.55
CA ASP A 136 1.58 -17.20 20.56
C ASP A 136 0.68 -16.11 19.97
N ASN A 137 0.79 -15.78 18.67
CA ASN A 137 -0.01 -14.69 18.07
C ASN A 137 -1.26 -15.16 17.31
N LEU A 138 -1.56 -16.47 17.28
CA LEU A 138 -2.70 -17.06 16.57
C LEU A 138 -4.06 -16.93 17.28
N TRP A 139 -4.13 -16.22 18.42
CA TRP A 139 -5.37 -16.11 19.19
C TRP A 139 -6.45 -15.33 18.43
N ILE A 140 -7.70 -15.79 18.57
CA ILE A 140 -8.91 -15.10 18.09
C ILE A 140 -9.63 -14.41 19.26
N ASN A 141 -9.71 -15.09 20.40
CA ASN A 141 -10.20 -14.56 21.67
C ASN A 141 -9.14 -14.80 22.73
N ARG A 142 -8.82 -13.75 23.50
CA ARG A 142 -8.05 -13.88 24.73
C ARG A 142 -8.72 -13.12 25.86
N SER A 143 -8.58 -13.65 27.06
CA SER A 143 -9.02 -12.96 28.27
C SER A 143 -7.81 -12.70 29.17
N ARG A 144 -7.79 -11.49 29.72
CA ARG A 144 -6.76 -10.99 30.62
C ARG A 144 -7.42 -10.68 31.96
N SER A 145 -6.92 -11.21 33.06
CA SER A 145 -7.54 -11.04 34.39
C SER A 145 -6.52 -10.55 35.42
N ALA A 146 -6.92 -9.61 36.28
CA ALA A 146 -6.10 -9.00 37.31
C ALA A 146 -6.93 -8.77 38.56
N ASP A 147 -6.35 -9.03 39.72
CA ASP A 147 -6.86 -8.49 40.98
C ASP A 147 -6.79 -6.95 40.93
N THR A 148 -7.68 -6.25 41.63
CA THR A 148 -7.79 -4.77 41.67
C THR A 148 -6.48 -3.99 41.95
N HIS A 149 -5.40 -4.66 42.35
CA HIS A 149 -4.07 -4.11 42.59
C HIS A 149 -2.92 -4.77 41.81
N ALA A 150 -3.18 -5.74 40.94
CA ALA A 150 -2.17 -6.52 40.22
C ALA A 150 -2.18 -6.27 38.70
N ARG A 151 -1.11 -6.68 38.01
CA ARG A 151 -1.04 -6.67 36.54
C ARG A 151 -1.85 -7.85 35.97
N LEU A 152 -2.51 -7.61 34.84
CA LEU A 152 -3.30 -8.61 34.12
C LEU A 152 -2.40 -9.74 33.60
N GLU A 153 -2.70 -10.99 33.98
CA GLU A 153 -2.07 -12.19 33.41
C GLU A 153 -2.89 -12.72 32.22
N GLU A 154 -2.21 -13.35 31.24
CA GLU A 154 -2.81 -13.82 29.99
C GLU A 154 -3.32 -15.26 30.09
N THR A 155 -4.52 -15.52 29.56
CA THR A 155 -5.01 -16.88 29.31
C THR A 155 -5.56 -16.96 27.89
N ASP A 156 -4.89 -17.74 27.05
CA ASP A 156 -5.26 -17.94 25.65
C ASP A 156 -6.07 -19.23 25.47
N SER A 157 -7.15 -19.16 24.68
CA SER A 157 -7.91 -20.34 24.28
C SER A 157 -8.15 -20.32 22.77
N CYS A 158 -7.73 -21.37 22.08
CA CYS A 158 -7.88 -21.51 20.63
C CYS A 158 -8.49 -22.89 20.34
N ASN A 159 -9.81 -22.93 20.12
CA ASN A 159 -10.51 -24.17 19.74
C ASN A 159 -11.19 -24.03 18.37
N PRO A 160 -10.46 -24.20 17.26
CA PRO A 160 -11.10 -24.41 15.97
C PRO A 160 -11.73 -25.82 15.92
N THR A 161 -13.05 -25.88 15.92
CA THR A 161 -13.84 -27.11 15.75
C THR A 161 -13.52 -27.79 14.41
N LYS A 162 -13.03 -29.05 14.45
CA LYS A 162 -12.62 -29.84 13.27
C LYS A 162 -13.62 -30.97 12.98
N ASN A 163 -14.24 -30.93 11.81
CA ASN A 163 -14.81 -32.11 11.16
C ASN A 163 -14.04 -32.40 9.87
N ALA A 164 -13.27 -33.50 9.86
CA ALA A 164 -12.43 -33.93 8.75
C ALA A 164 -13.20 -34.91 7.84
N THR A 165 -13.47 -34.48 6.61
CA THR A 165 -13.73 -35.36 5.46
C THR A 165 -12.64 -35.08 4.42
N VAL A 166 -12.40 -36.00 3.48
CA VAL A 166 -11.50 -35.70 2.33
C VAL A 166 -12.15 -34.61 1.49
N LYS A 167 -11.38 -33.56 1.22
CA LYS A 167 -11.90 -32.28 0.75
C LYS A 167 -11.00 -31.75 -0.38
N ASP A 168 -11.57 -31.53 -1.55
CA ASP A 168 -10.88 -31.01 -2.75
C ASP A 168 -10.71 -29.47 -2.73
N TYR A 169 -10.73 -28.88 -1.54
CA TYR A 169 -10.66 -27.44 -1.33
C TYR A 169 -9.57 -27.07 -0.33
N ALA A 170 -8.99 -25.89 -0.49
CA ALA A 170 -8.16 -25.23 0.51
C ALA A 170 -9.06 -24.47 1.47
N GLU A 171 -8.85 -24.65 2.78
CA GLU A 171 -9.51 -23.86 3.81
C GLU A 171 -8.58 -22.72 4.23
N ILE A 172 -9.07 -21.49 4.14
CA ILE A 172 -8.30 -20.26 4.35
C ILE A 172 -8.89 -19.55 5.55
N LEU A 173 -8.13 -19.45 6.64
CA LEU A 173 -8.48 -18.68 7.83
C LEU A 173 -7.75 -17.34 7.75
N ILE A 174 -8.51 -16.25 7.78
CA ILE A 174 -8.03 -14.86 7.76
C ILE A 174 -8.43 -14.23 9.10
N ILE A 175 -7.47 -13.79 9.89
CA ILE A 175 -7.68 -13.16 11.19
C ILE A 175 -7.15 -11.73 11.12
N ASP A 176 -7.95 -10.74 11.52
CA ASP A 176 -7.48 -9.35 11.68
C ASP A 176 -6.49 -9.28 12.85
N ARG A 177 -5.32 -8.72 12.61
CA ARG A 177 -4.27 -8.54 13.62
C ARG A 177 -4.72 -7.60 14.75
N HIS A 178 -5.59 -6.65 14.46
CA HIS A 178 -5.98 -5.60 15.37
C HIS A 178 -7.31 -5.94 16.06
N PRO A 179 -7.31 -6.21 17.37
CA PRO A 179 -8.54 -6.45 18.11
C PRO A 179 -9.43 -5.20 18.13
N GLY A 180 -10.75 -5.41 18.20
CA GLY A 180 -11.73 -4.32 18.29
C GLY A 180 -12.02 -3.56 16.99
N ARG A 181 -11.47 -3.97 15.84
CA ARG A 181 -11.84 -3.39 14.54
C ARG A 181 -13.20 -3.88 14.06
N ILE A 182 -13.92 -3.00 13.35
CA ILE A 182 -15.16 -3.33 12.66
C ILE A 182 -14.87 -4.39 11.59
N PHE A 183 -15.72 -5.42 11.53
CA PHE A 183 -15.60 -6.49 10.56
C PHE A 183 -15.65 -5.96 9.12
N SER A 184 -14.56 -6.14 8.37
CA SER A 184 -14.43 -5.67 6.97
C SER A 184 -13.78 -6.71 6.04
N LEU A 185 -13.64 -7.96 6.51
CA LEU A 185 -12.93 -9.02 5.77
C LEU A 185 -13.61 -9.39 4.45
N TYR A 186 -14.95 -9.27 4.32
CA TYR A 186 -15.63 -9.53 3.05
C TYR A 186 -15.25 -8.56 1.94
N SER A 187 -15.25 -7.27 2.24
CA SER A 187 -14.86 -6.25 1.26
C SER A 187 -13.42 -6.45 0.83
N LEU A 188 -12.54 -6.85 1.75
CA LEU A 188 -11.13 -7.09 1.42
C LEU A 188 -10.95 -8.33 0.55
N VAL A 189 -11.58 -9.46 0.90
CA VAL A 189 -11.50 -10.68 0.08
C VAL A 189 -12.03 -10.41 -1.33
N SER A 190 -13.16 -9.71 -1.45
CA SER A 190 -13.71 -9.34 -2.76
C SER A 190 -12.74 -8.47 -3.55
N ASP A 191 -12.17 -7.45 -2.90
CA ASP A 191 -11.24 -6.53 -3.53
C ASP A 191 -9.94 -7.18 -4.00
N ALA A 192 -9.33 -8.03 -3.16
CA ALA A 192 -8.14 -8.80 -3.51
C ALA A 192 -8.41 -9.76 -4.69
N LEU A 193 -9.56 -10.44 -4.69
CA LEU A 193 -9.96 -11.30 -5.82
C LEU A 193 -10.17 -10.47 -7.10
N MET A 194 -10.79 -9.29 -7.01
CA MET A 194 -10.96 -8.39 -8.16
C MET A 194 -9.61 -7.95 -8.73
N MET A 195 -8.67 -7.51 -7.87
CA MET A 195 -7.32 -7.14 -8.29
C MET A 195 -6.62 -8.26 -9.08
N LEU A 196 -6.69 -9.49 -8.58
CA LEU A 196 -6.06 -10.65 -9.23
C LEU A 196 -6.68 -10.98 -10.60
N THR A 197 -7.91 -10.55 -10.83
CA THR A 197 -8.62 -10.72 -12.11
C THR A 197 -8.56 -9.49 -13.01
N ASN A 198 -7.70 -8.51 -12.69
CA ASN A 198 -7.58 -7.22 -13.39
C ASN A 198 -8.85 -6.36 -13.34
N ASP A 199 -9.47 -6.29 -12.16
CA ASP A 199 -10.60 -5.41 -11.84
C ASP A 199 -11.81 -5.48 -12.81
N PRO A 200 -12.33 -6.68 -13.11
CA PRO A 200 -13.51 -6.81 -13.94
C PRO A 200 -14.72 -6.15 -13.25
N THR A 201 -15.63 -5.66 -14.07
CA THR A 201 -16.94 -5.20 -13.62
C THR A 201 -17.74 -6.37 -13.02
N GLU A 202 -18.69 -6.07 -12.14
CA GLU A 202 -19.57 -7.10 -11.56
C GLU A 202 -20.30 -7.90 -12.65
N GLU A 203 -20.71 -7.20 -13.72
CA GLU A 203 -21.35 -7.82 -14.87
C GLU A 203 -20.42 -8.81 -15.58
N GLU A 204 -19.15 -8.46 -15.82
CA GLU A 204 -18.17 -9.36 -16.42
C GLU A 204 -17.93 -10.59 -15.57
N ILE A 205 -17.83 -10.43 -14.25
CA ILE A 205 -17.70 -11.54 -13.30
C ILE A 205 -18.92 -12.47 -13.41
N MET A 206 -20.13 -11.91 -13.36
CA MET A 206 -21.38 -12.69 -13.45
C MET A 206 -21.50 -13.40 -14.80
N ARG A 207 -21.28 -12.70 -15.91
CA ARG A 207 -21.31 -13.27 -17.27
C ARG A 207 -20.27 -14.39 -17.43
N SER A 208 -19.07 -14.21 -16.89
CA SER A 208 -18.02 -15.23 -16.89
C SER A 208 -18.44 -16.47 -16.10
N ALA A 209 -19.00 -16.29 -14.89
CA ALA A 209 -19.50 -17.38 -14.06
C ALA A 209 -20.66 -18.14 -14.74
N ILE A 210 -21.57 -17.42 -15.41
CA ILE A 210 -22.69 -17.98 -16.18
C ILE A 210 -22.17 -18.82 -17.34
N ARG A 211 -21.30 -18.26 -18.19
CA ARG A 211 -20.70 -18.98 -19.34
C ARG A 211 -19.98 -20.25 -18.92
N LYS A 212 -19.29 -20.22 -17.79
CA LYS A 212 -18.56 -21.39 -17.28
C LYS A 212 -19.50 -22.50 -16.79
N THR A 213 -20.74 -22.19 -16.46
CA THR A 213 -21.59 -23.04 -15.61
C THR A 213 -22.87 -23.49 -16.29
N ILE A 214 -23.50 -22.59 -17.04
CA ILE A 214 -24.81 -22.81 -17.65
C ILE A 214 -24.60 -23.44 -19.04
N PRO A 215 -25.34 -24.52 -19.37
CA PRO A 215 -25.36 -25.10 -20.70
C PRO A 215 -25.69 -24.08 -21.81
N GLU A 216 -25.15 -24.29 -23.02
CA GLU A 216 -25.25 -23.32 -24.13
C GLU A 216 -26.70 -22.99 -24.53
N ASP A 217 -27.61 -23.96 -24.41
CA ASP A 217 -29.04 -23.86 -24.74
C ASP A 217 -29.81 -22.93 -23.80
N GLU A 218 -29.36 -22.79 -22.55
CA GLU A 218 -29.96 -21.87 -21.56
C GLU A 218 -29.18 -20.55 -21.44
N LEU A 219 -27.96 -20.49 -21.97
CA LEU A 219 -27.01 -19.40 -21.74
C LEU A 219 -27.61 -18.03 -22.10
N ARG A 220 -28.31 -17.94 -23.23
CA ARG A 220 -28.87 -16.68 -23.74
C ARG A 220 -29.86 -16.06 -22.75
N GLN A 221 -30.75 -16.87 -22.18
CA GLN A 221 -31.74 -16.39 -21.19
C GLN A 221 -31.07 -15.84 -19.93
N TRP A 222 -29.99 -16.47 -19.46
CA TRP A 222 -29.25 -16.02 -18.29
C TRP A 222 -28.40 -14.79 -18.56
N MET A 223 -27.75 -14.72 -19.73
CA MET A 223 -26.98 -13.56 -20.15
C MET A 223 -27.86 -12.31 -20.31
N ASP A 224 -29.03 -12.45 -20.92
CA ASP A 224 -30.00 -11.37 -21.09
C ASP A 224 -30.54 -10.90 -19.72
N ALA A 225 -30.76 -11.83 -18.78
CA ALA A 225 -31.20 -11.51 -17.42
C ALA A 225 -30.14 -10.80 -16.57
N CYS A 226 -28.85 -10.92 -16.92
CA CYS A 226 -27.72 -10.34 -16.20
C CYS A 226 -27.24 -9.00 -16.76
N SER A 227 -27.93 -8.44 -17.75
CA SER A 227 -27.63 -7.09 -18.23
C SER A 227 -27.99 -6.08 -17.15
N LEU A 228 -26.97 -5.48 -16.53
CA LEU A 228 -27.11 -4.51 -15.46
C LEU A 228 -27.26 -3.11 -16.06
N ASP A 229 -28.46 -2.80 -16.58
CA ASP A 229 -28.78 -1.44 -17.04
C ASP A 229 -28.70 -0.46 -15.86
N GLY A 230 -27.65 0.35 -15.81
CA GLY A 230 -27.48 1.43 -14.83
C GLY A 230 -26.61 1.12 -13.61
N ALA A 231 -25.83 0.03 -13.60
CA ALA A 231 -24.78 -0.13 -12.59
C ALA A 231 -23.73 0.99 -12.76
N SER A 232 -23.42 1.71 -11.68
CA SER A 232 -22.34 2.70 -11.72
C SER A 232 -21.03 1.96 -11.95
N ILE A 233 -20.38 2.21 -13.08
CA ILE A 233 -19.00 1.81 -13.29
C ILE A 233 -18.20 2.71 -12.33
N GLU A 234 -17.87 2.19 -11.15
CA GLU A 234 -16.82 2.81 -10.35
C GLU A 234 -15.59 2.89 -11.25
N ASP A 235 -15.09 4.10 -11.49
CA ASP A 235 -13.86 4.28 -12.25
C ASP A 235 -12.73 3.60 -11.47
N ARG A 236 -12.20 2.52 -12.03
CA ARG A 236 -11.07 1.76 -11.49
C ARG A 236 -9.83 1.92 -12.36
N HIS A 237 -9.97 2.61 -13.50
CA HIS A 237 -8.93 2.68 -14.49
C HIS A 237 -7.83 3.64 -14.07
N VAL A 238 -6.64 3.09 -13.84
CA VAL A 238 -5.44 3.88 -13.56
C VAL A 238 -4.71 4.10 -14.88
N GLY A 239 -4.66 5.35 -15.34
CA GLY A 239 -3.97 5.74 -16.57
C GLY A 239 -2.53 5.21 -16.66
N ASN A 240 -1.99 5.08 -17.88
CA ASN A 240 -0.63 4.58 -18.12
C ASN A 240 0.45 5.63 -17.84
N ILE A 241 0.53 6.02 -16.57
CA ILE A 241 1.53 6.97 -16.06
C ILE A 241 2.69 6.15 -15.46
N HIS A 242 3.90 6.48 -15.91
CA HIS A 242 5.12 5.98 -15.31
C HIS A 242 5.64 7.03 -14.33
N TYR A 243 5.81 6.61 -13.09
CA TYR A 243 6.12 7.47 -11.98
C TYR A 243 7.63 7.48 -11.73
N GLU A 244 8.21 6.32 -11.46
CA GLU A 244 9.64 6.22 -11.20
C GLU A 244 10.48 6.58 -12.43
N GLY A 245 11.47 7.46 -12.25
CA GLY A 245 12.37 7.92 -13.32
C GLY A 245 11.77 8.91 -14.33
N THR A 246 10.45 9.11 -14.36
CA THR A 246 9.79 10.04 -15.31
C THR A 246 9.13 11.22 -14.59
N ARG A 247 8.56 10.98 -13.41
CA ARG A 247 7.86 12.01 -12.63
C ARG A 247 8.70 12.40 -11.43
N LEU A 248 8.59 13.67 -11.04
CA LEU A 248 9.20 14.21 -9.84
C LEU A 248 8.11 14.94 -9.04
N ARG A 249 7.83 14.47 -7.83
CA ARG A 249 6.93 15.20 -6.92
C ARG A 249 7.69 16.27 -6.16
N ALA A 250 6.97 17.30 -5.71
CA ALA A 250 7.51 18.29 -4.79
C ALA A 250 7.79 17.64 -3.42
N TRP A 251 9.04 17.75 -2.95
CA TRP A 251 9.52 17.15 -1.70
C TRP A 251 9.27 18.03 -0.46
N ASP A 252 8.90 19.30 -0.64
CA ASP A 252 8.76 20.30 0.42
C ASP A 252 7.30 20.58 0.83
N VAL A 253 6.33 19.88 0.23
CA VAL A 253 4.90 20.11 0.47
C VAL A 253 4.55 19.93 1.94
N GLN A 254 5.14 18.95 2.63
CA GLN A 254 4.88 18.75 4.06
C GLN A 254 5.34 19.92 4.94
N GLN A 255 6.40 20.63 4.52
CA GLN A 255 6.90 21.80 5.23
C GLN A 255 6.08 23.06 4.90
N LYS A 256 5.70 23.21 3.62
CA LYS A 256 4.98 24.40 3.13
C LYS A 256 3.48 24.36 3.38
N GLN A 257 2.88 23.17 3.40
CA GLN A 257 1.43 22.94 3.46
C GLN A 257 1.09 21.71 4.33
N PRO A 258 1.46 21.71 5.63
CA PRO A 258 1.23 20.57 6.51
C PRO A 258 -0.25 20.21 6.68
N ASP A 259 -1.14 21.20 6.62
CA ASP A 259 -2.58 21.00 6.80
C ASP A 259 -3.20 20.22 5.64
N LEU A 260 -2.69 20.40 4.42
CA LEU A 260 -3.18 19.68 3.24
C LEU A 260 -2.93 18.16 3.39
N ILE A 261 -1.76 17.77 3.89
CA ILE A 261 -1.46 16.38 4.19
C ILE A 261 -2.33 15.90 5.35
N ARG A 262 -2.45 16.66 6.45
CA ARG A 262 -3.27 16.28 7.61
C ARG A 262 -4.73 16.05 7.26
N CYS A 263 -5.33 16.90 6.44
CA CYS A 263 -6.70 16.75 5.97
C CYS A 263 -6.90 15.46 5.17
N SER A 264 -5.89 15.04 4.40
CA SER A 264 -5.96 13.84 3.57
C SER A 264 -5.89 12.52 4.36
N LEU A 265 -5.33 12.52 5.58
CA LEU A 265 -5.18 11.30 6.40
C LEU A 265 -6.50 10.67 6.85
N ASN A 266 -7.55 11.48 6.94
CA ASN A 266 -8.88 11.02 7.34
C ASN A 266 -9.71 10.52 6.16
N ILE A 267 -9.22 10.71 4.92
CA ILE A 267 -9.93 10.31 3.72
C ILE A 267 -9.61 8.84 3.44
N LYS A 268 -10.65 8.00 3.44
CA LYS A 268 -10.50 6.62 3.00
C LYS A 268 -10.25 6.61 1.49
N PRO A 269 -9.14 6.03 0.99
CA PRO A 269 -8.85 6.02 -0.44
C PRO A 269 -9.94 5.25 -1.20
N SER A 270 -10.33 5.78 -2.36
CA SER A 270 -11.27 5.11 -3.26
C SER A 270 -10.63 3.85 -3.87
N LEU A 271 -11.41 2.99 -4.55
CA LEU A 271 -10.82 1.83 -5.23
C LEU A 271 -9.77 2.25 -6.28
N ARG A 272 -10.04 3.29 -7.05
CA ARG A 272 -9.09 3.86 -8.02
C ARG A 272 -7.78 4.27 -7.36
N ASP A 273 -7.88 4.99 -6.25
CA ASP A 273 -6.72 5.49 -5.50
C ASP A 273 -5.87 4.32 -5.01
N ARG A 274 -6.51 3.27 -4.51
CA ARG A 274 -5.83 2.05 -4.04
C ARG A 274 -5.08 1.37 -5.18
N ARG A 275 -5.70 1.23 -6.36
CA ARG A 275 -5.02 0.69 -7.56
C ARG A 275 -3.85 1.57 -8.00
N LEU A 276 -4.02 2.89 -7.97
CA LEU A 276 -2.96 3.82 -8.33
C LEU A 276 -1.78 3.74 -7.37
N ILE A 277 -2.04 3.68 -6.06
CA ILE A 277 -1.02 3.45 -5.04
C ILE A 277 -0.28 2.14 -5.33
N CYS A 278 -0.97 1.01 -5.51
CA CYS A 278 -0.33 -0.26 -5.84
C CYS A 278 0.56 -0.16 -7.09
N LYS A 279 0.05 0.46 -8.17
CA LYS A 279 0.81 0.66 -9.42
C LYS A 279 2.08 1.49 -9.20
N ILE A 280 2.01 2.56 -8.41
CA ILE A 280 3.17 3.38 -8.06
C ILE A 280 4.18 2.56 -7.26
N LEU A 281 3.71 1.82 -6.26
CA LEU A 281 4.57 1.02 -5.39
C LEU A 281 5.24 -0.13 -6.13
N ASP A 282 4.54 -0.79 -7.06
CA ASP A 282 5.13 -1.82 -7.93
C ASP A 282 6.30 -1.25 -8.75
N GLN A 283 6.18 -0.03 -9.27
CA GLN A 283 7.27 0.64 -10.01
C GLN A 283 8.44 1.02 -9.11
N MET A 284 8.15 1.50 -7.89
CA MET A 284 9.16 1.82 -6.90
C MET A 284 9.92 0.56 -6.43
N GLU A 285 9.20 -0.55 -6.19
CA GLU A 285 9.79 -1.84 -5.81
C GLU A 285 10.63 -2.43 -6.94
N ALA A 286 10.13 -2.42 -8.18
CA ALA A 286 10.86 -2.88 -9.36
C ALA A 286 12.17 -2.08 -9.58
N SER A 287 12.19 -0.81 -9.15
CA SER A 287 13.37 0.05 -9.24
C SER A 287 14.27 -0.02 -8.00
N GLY A 288 13.92 -0.86 -7.01
CA GLY A 288 14.70 -1.05 -5.79
C GLY A 288 14.61 0.09 -4.78
N VAL A 289 13.66 1.02 -4.93
CA VAL A 289 13.44 2.17 -4.02
C VAL A 289 12.86 1.69 -2.68
N ILE A 290 11.98 0.68 -2.74
CA ILE A 290 11.33 0.04 -1.59
C ILE A 290 11.45 -1.48 -1.71
N SER A 291 11.22 -2.18 -0.60
CA SER A 291 11.08 -3.65 -0.58
C SER A 291 9.84 -4.06 0.21
N GLN A 292 9.03 -4.98 -0.32
CA GLN A 292 7.96 -5.59 0.43
C GLN A 292 8.50 -6.48 1.57
N LEU A 293 7.97 -6.31 2.77
CA LEU A 293 8.27 -7.16 3.93
C LEU A 293 7.31 -8.34 3.98
N LYS A 294 7.86 -9.52 4.29
CA LYS A 294 7.10 -10.78 4.41
C LYS A 294 6.71 -11.11 5.85
N GLU A 295 7.22 -10.33 6.79
CA GLU A 295 6.99 -10.51 8.22
C GLU A 295 6.37 -9.24 8.79
N PRO A 296 5.49 -9.36 9.81
CA PRO A 296 4.93 -8.21 10.47
C PRO A 296 6.04 -7.34 11.07
N HIS A 297 6.01 -6.05 10.77
CA HIS A 297 6.89 -5.04 11.37
C HIS A 297 6.07 -3.83 11.77
N LYS A 298 6.60 -3.03 12.70
CA LYS A 298 5.95 -1.78 13.09
C LYS A 298 5.81 -0.89 11.86
N THR A 299 4.63 -0.29 11.67
CA THR A 299 4.34 0.63 10.56
C THR A 299 4.31 2.07 11.08
N TYR A 300 5.01 2.98 10.42
CA TYR A 300 5.07 4.38 10.85
C TYR A 300 4.18 5.32 10.06
N CYS A 301 3.78 4.95 8.84
CA CYS A 301 2.89 5.79 8.03
C CYS A 301 2.04 4.96 7.05
N ARG A 302 1.09 5.66 6.41
CA ARG A 302 0.30 5.17 5.29
C ARG A 302 0.45 6.12 4.10
N PRO A 303 0.61 5.60 2.88
CA PRO A 303 0.68 6.43 1.69
C PRO A 303 -0.69 7.08 1.42
N THR A 304 -0.66 8.34 0.99
CA THR A 304 -1.86 9.11 0.61
C THR A 304 -1.63 9.80 -0.72
N LEU A 305 -2.68 9.91 -1.53
CA LEU A 305 -2.63 10.61 -2.81
C LEU A 305 -3.08 12.06 -2.65
N LEU A 306 -2.35 12.99 -3.26
CA LEU A 306 -2.69 14.39 -3.35
C LEU A 306 -2.60 14.85 -4.80
N HIS A 307 -3.44 15.82 -5.18
CA HIS A 307 -3.40 16.36 -6.55
C HIS A 307 -2.19 17.26 -6.71
N GLY A 308 -1.35 16.93 -7.69
CA GLY A 308 -0.25 17.76 -8.16
C GLY A 308 -0.75 18.95 -8.96
N THR A 309 0.15 19.92 -9.19
CA THR A 309 -0.17 21.14 -9.96
C THR A 309 -0.41 20.88 -11.45
N ASP A 310 0.02 19.72 -11.95
CA ASP A 310 -0.19 19.26 -13.32
C ASP A 310 -1.49 18.45 -13.49
N GLY A 311 -2.31 18.36 -12.45
CA GLY A 311 -3.58 17.64 -12.46
C GLY A 311 -3.47 16.13 -12.26
N LEU A 312 -2.25 15.60 -12.09
CA LEU A 312 -2.01 14.18 -11.77
C LEU A 312 -1.81 13.99 -10.27
N GLU A 313 -2.08 12.79 -9.76
CA GLU A 313 -1.93 12.49 -8.34
C GLU A 313 -0.49 12.08 -7.98
N ASP A 314 -0.01 12.63 -6.85
CA ASP A 314 1.29 12.37 -6.24
C ASP A 314 1.16 11.61 -4.91
N LEU A 315 2.15 10.76 -4.62
CA LEU A 315 2.19 9.95 -3.41
C LEU A 315 2.91 10.68 -2.26
N TYR A 316 2.28 10.74 -1.09
CA TYR A 316 2.84 11.36 0.12
C TYR A 316 2.77 10.42 1.32
N PHE A 317 3.72 10.54 2.23
CA PHE A 317 3.86 9.68 3.40
C PHE A 317 3.87 10.52 4.68
N HIS A 318 2.79 10.46 5.46
CA HIS A 318 2.74 11.22 6.70
C HIS A 318 3.30 10.41 7.87
N TYR A 319 4.47 10.82 8.36
CA TYR A 319 5.07 10.27 9.56
C TYR A 319 4.68 11.08 10.80
N ASP A 320 3.99 10.44 11.74
CA ASP A 320 3.64 11.05 13.03
C ASP A 320 4.64 10.63 14.12
N PHE A 321 5.72 11.41 14.23
CA PHE A 321 6.75 11.24 15.26
C PHE A 321 6.63 12.26 16.41
N GLY A 322 5.53 13.02 16.45
CA GLY A 322 5.37 14.12 17.39
C GLY A 322 6.25 15.34 17.08
N PRO A 323 6.31 16.32 17.99
CA PRO A 323 7.09 17.54 17.80
C PRO A 323 8.59 17.23 17.77
N ILE A 324 9.27 17.76 16.77
CA ILE A 324 10.72 17.68 16.62
C ILE A 324 11.34 18.84 17.40
N ASP A 325 12.29 18.56 18.30
CA ASP A 325 13.06 19.60 18.98
C ASP A 325 14.09 20.23 18.02
N GLU A 326 13.70 21.33 17.38
CA GLU A 326 14.55 22.10 16.46
C GLU A 326 15.80 22.67 17.13
N ASN A 327 15.78 22.94 18.45
CA ASN A 327 16.96 23.47 19.15
C ASN A 327 18.03 22.39 19.32
N ALA A 328 17.63 21.17 19.68
CA ALA A 328 18.53 20.03 19.72
C ALA A 328 19.14 19.72 18.33
N LEU A 329 18.37 19.97 17.26
CA LEU A 329 18.82 19.76 15.88
C LEU A 329 19.77 20.83 15.36
N ALA A 330 19.52 22.10 15.69
CA ALA A 330 20.39 23.21 15.31
C ALA A 330 21.81 23.06 15.86
N LEU A 331 21.95 22.42 17.03
CA LEU A 331 23.23 22.10 17.67
C LEU A 331 23.89 20.83 17.12
N GLY A 332 23.19 20.05 16.29
CA GLY A 332 23.65 18.78 15.75
C GLY A 332 24.30 18.89 14.35
N PRO A 333 24.86 17.79 13.84
CA PRO A 333 25.51 17.73 12.51
C PRO A 333 24.55 17.95 11.32
N LEU A 334 23.24 18.01 11.58
CA LEU A 334 22.20 18.32 10.61
C LEU A 334 21.65 19.75 10.76
N GLY A 335 22.24 20.58 11.63
CA GLY A 335 21.70 21.89 12.01
C GLY A 335 21.85 22.99 10.96
N THR A 336 22.76 22.85 10.00
CA THR A 336 23.00 23.89 8.99
C THR A 336 22.09 23.70 7.78
N SER A 337 21.05 24.53 7.67
CA SER A 337 20.33 24.71 6.41
C SER A 337 21.16 25.60 5.48
N PRO A 338 21.26 25.28 4.18
CA PRO A 338 21.91 26.15 3.23
C PRO A 338 21.13 27.47 3.14
N ALA A 339 21.87 28.58 3.03
CA ALA A 339 21.25 29.88 2.84
C ALA A 339 20.49 29.92 1.48
N PRO A 340 19.34 30.60 1.38
CA PRO A 340 18.55 30.66 0.15
C PRO A 340 19.33 31.18 -1.06
N ASP A 341 20.32 32.04 -0.83
CA ASP A 341 21.17 32.69 -1.83
C ASP A 341 22.48 31.94 -2.11
N SER A 342 22.68 30.74 -1.53
CA SER A 342 23.97 30.04 -1.56
C SER A 342 24.47 29.72 -2.97
N LEU A 343 23.59 29.37 -3.91
CA LEU A 343 23.97 29.14 -5.32
C LEU A 343 24.43 30.43 -6.00
N SER A 344 23.68 31.53 -5.83
CA SER A 344 24.02 32.84 -6.40
C SER A 344 25.33 33.38 -5.81
N ARG A 345 25.51 33.25 -4.48
CA ARG A 345 26.76 33.62 -3.81
C ARG A 345 27.95 32.82 -4.33
N PHE A 346 27.77 31.52 -4.55
CA PHE A 346 28.80 30.68 -5.14
C PHE A 346 29.19 31.16 -6.54
N THR A 347 28.23 31.40 -7.43
CA THR A 347 28.52 31.81 -8.81
C THR A 347 29.18 33.17 -8.88
N HIS A 348 28.71 34.17 -8.12
CA HIS A 348 29.32 35.49 -8.10
C HIS A 348 30.73 35.47 -7.51
N ALA A 349 30.96 34.70 -6.44
CA ALA A 349 32.29 34.55 -5.87
C ALA A 349 33.26 33.87 -6.85
N PHE A 350 32.80 32.84 -7.57
CA PHE A 350 33.60 32.15 -8.57
C PHE A 350 33.92 33.07 -9.77
N GLN A 351 32.94 33.82 -10.28
CA GLN A 351 33.15 34.76 -11.39
C GLN A 351 34.07 35.93 -11.01
N ALA A 352 33.98 36.42 -9.77
CA ALA A 352 34.89 37.45 -9.28
C ALA A 352 36.36 36.97 -9.26
N ALA A 353 36.59 35.69 -8.96
CA ALA A 353 37.92 35.08 -9.01
C ALA A 353 38.35 34.69 -10.44
N HIS A 354 37.39 34.42 -11.33
CA HIS A 354 37.59 33.95 -12.69
C HIS A 354 36.64 34.67 -13.66
N PRO A 355 37.01 35.87 -14.15
CA PRO A 355 36.12 36.69 -14.98
C PRO A 355 35.64 36.02 -16.28
N ASP A 356 36.47 35.16 -16.86
CA ASP A 356 36.14 34.36 -18.07
C ASP A 356 35.44 33.03 -17.74
N GLY A 357 35.02 32.86 -16.48
CA GLY A 357 34.40 31.65 -15.99
C GLY A 357 33.06 31.36 -16.68
N VAL A 358 32.80 30.09 -16.92
CA VAL A 358 31.55 29.60 -17.50
C VAL A 358 30.83 28.67 -16.54
N PHE A 359 29.51 28.66 -16.62
CA PHE A 359 28.63 28.00 -15.67
C PHE A 359 27.56 27.17 -16.36
N ALA A 360 27.14 26.10 -15.70
CA ALA A 360 25.93 25.37 -16.05
C ALA A 360 25.09 25.08 -14.83
N LYS A 361 23.79 25.36 -14.97
CA LYS A 361 22.76 24.85 -14.09
C LYS A 361 22.39 23.44 -14.53
N GLY A 362 22.31 22.56 -13.56
CA GLY A 362 21.86 21.19 -13.70
C GLY A 362 21.11 20.74 -12.46
N ARG A 363 20.91 19.43 -12.36
CA ARG A 363 20.26 18.80 -11.21
C ARG A 363 20.81 17.42 -10.91
N VAL A 364 20.71 17.04 -9.64
CA VAL A 364 20.79 15.64 -9.22
C VAL A 364 19.41 15.02 -9.42
N ASN A 365 19.34 13.94 -10.20
CA ASN A 365 18.11 13.19 -10.39
C ASN A 365 17.86 12.32 -9.16
N VAL A 366 16.63 12.39 -8.65
CA VAL A 366 16.16 11.70 -7.45
C VAL A 366 15.08 10.68 -7.81
N HIS A 367 14.73 9.80 -6.87
CA HIS A 367 13.62 8.85 -7.03
C HIS A 367 12.27 9.56 -6.85
N TYR A 368 11.18 8.95 -7.34
CA TYR A 368 9.85 9.57 -7.38
C TYR A 368 9.32 10.01 -6.00
N CYS A 369 9.85 9.50 -4.89
CA CYS A 369 9.47 9.92 -3.54
C CYS A 369 10.63 9.96 -2.54
N ALA A 370 11.87 9.87 -3.01
CA ALA A 370 13.02 9.65 -2.15
C ALA A 370 14.32 10.26 -2.68
N TRP A 371 15.17 10.63 -1.73
CA TRP A 371 16.52 11.07 -1.96
C TRP A 371 17.37 9.87 -2.41
N PRO A 372 18.34 10.06 -3.34
CA PRO A 372 19.21 8.99 -3.84
C PRO A 372 20.32 8.65 -2.84
N ILE A 373 19.97 8.53 -1.55
CA ILE A 373 20.86 8.10 -0.49
C ILE A 373 20.29 6.86 0.17
N PRO A 374 21.14 5.92 0.64
CA PRO A 374 20.66 4.74 1.33
C PRO A 374 19.86 5.11 2.58
N ALA A 375 18.81 4.33 2.89
CA ALA A 375 18.01 4.50 4.12
C ALA A 375 18.74 4.04 5.41
N VAL A 376 20.08 4.06 5.43
CA VAL A 376 20.96 3.27 6.32
C VAL A 376 21.16 3.91 7.70
N LEU A 377 20.11 4.44 8.31
CA LEU A 377 20.17 4.79 9.72
C LEU A 377 18.97 4.16 10.43
N PRO A 378 19.18 3.13 11.27
CA PRO A 378 18.38 2.94 12.46
C PRO A 378 18.52 4.24 13.26
N SER A 379 17.68 5.21 12.92
CA SER A 379 17.60 6.45 13.64
C SER A 379 16.95 6.15 14.99
N ALA A 380 17.10 7.05 15.97
CA ALA A 380 16.28 7.01 17.18
C ALA A 380 14.75 7.00 16.88
N TRP A 381 14.37 7.28 15.64
CA TRP A 381 13.02 7.40 15.12
C TRP A 381 12.53 6.09 14.46
N GLY A 382 13.39 5.06 14.39
CA GLY A 382 13.05 3.74 13.86
C GLY A 382 13.24 3.58 12.35
N ASP A 383 12.86 2.40 11.84
CA ASP A 383 12.93 2.07 10.42
C ASP A 383 11.83 2.80 9.64
N PRO A 384 12.13 3.45 8.51
CA PRO A 384 11.10 4.02 7.64
C PRO A 384 10.33 2.89 6.96
N THR A 385 9.23 2.47 7.58
CA THR A 385 8.29 1.48 7.03
C THR A 385 6.91 2.10 6.87
N PHE A 386 6.13 1.55 5.94
CA PHE A 386 4.77 1.98 5.66
C PHE A 386 3.89 0.82 5.21
N CYS A 387 2.58 0.95 5.40
CA CYS A 387 1.63 -0.04 4.90
C CYS A 387 0.53 0.60 4.06
N THR A 388 0.04 -0.15 3.07
CA THR A 388 -1.11 0.26 2.27
C THR A 388 -2.42 -0.04 2.99
N SER A 389 -3.54 0.44 2.44
CA SER A 389 -4.89 0.13 2.96
C SER A 389 -5.24 -1.35 2.96
N GLU A 390 -4.68 -2.10 2.01
CA GLU A 390 -4.84 -3.55 1.86
C GLU A 390 -4.09 -4.29 2.96
N GLY A 391 -2.97 -3.73 3.44
CA GLY A 391 -2.11 -4.34 4.44
C GLY A 391 -0.80 -4.88 3.88
N TYR A 392 -0.42 -4.51 2.65
CA TYR A 392 0.94 -4.73 2.16
C TYR A 392 1.91 -3.85 2.95
N LEU A 393 3.00 -4.45 3.41
CA LEU A 393 4.00 -3.80 4.24
C LEU A 393 5.29 -3.59 3.45
N TYR A 394 5.83 -2.38 3.49
CA TYR A 394 7.05 -2.03 2.77
C TYR A 394 8.06 -1.36 3.70
N ARG A 395 9.34 -1.56 3.38
CA ARG A 395 10.45 -0.76 3.90
C ARG A 395 11.06 0.07 2.78
N TRP A 396 11.60 1.22 3.14
CA TRP A 396 12.41 2.04 2.24
C TRP A 396 13.83 1.51 2.14
N ASN A 397 14.37 1.41 0.93
CA ASN A 397 15.80 1.11 0.68
C ASN A 397 16.62 2.40 0.52
N VAL A 398 15.96 3.49 0.11
CA VAL A 398 16.51 4.84 -0.02
C VAL A 398 15.74 5.83 0.86
N HIS A 399 16.35 6.96 1.20
CA HIS A 399 15.77 7.85 2.23
C HIS A 399 14.55 8.64 1.72
N PRO A 400 13.36 8.52 2.35
CA PRO A 400 12.13 9.15 1.84
C PRO A 400 12.14 10.68 2.01
N PHE A 401 11.50 11.41 1.09
CA PHE A 401 11.34 12.87 1.22
C PHE A 401 10.58 13.29 2.47
N ASP A 402 9.51 12.56 2.80
CA ASP A 402 8.61 12.97 3.87
C ASP A 402 9.10 12.52 5.26
N PHE A 403 10.21 11.77 5.32
CA PHE A 403 10.80 11.37 6.60
C PHE A 403 11.33 12.61 7.34
N PRO A 404 11.21 12.67 8.68
CA PRO A 404 11.77 13.76 9.45
C PRO A 404 13.21 14.07 9.08
N LEU A 405 13.51 15.35 8.83
CA LEU A 405 14.84 15.87 8.57
C LEU A 405 15.52 15.34 7.30
N SER A 406 14.78 14.66 6.42
CA SER A 406 15.32 14.02 5.23
C SER A 406 16.07 14.99 4.32
N GLN A 407 15.54 16.20 4.14
CA GLN A 407 16.15 17.25 3.34
C GLN A 407 17.49 17.69 3.94
N ARG A 408 17.58 17.81 5.27
CA ARG A 408 18.83 18.19 5.95
C ARG A 408 19.86 17.08 5.86
N ALA A 409 19.43 15.82 6.00
CA ALA A 409 20.28 14.65 5.80
C ALA A 409 20.82 14.59 4.36
N TRP A 410 19.95 14.82 3.38
CA TRP A 410 20.31 14.93 1.97
C TRP A 410 21.32 16.05 1.73
N GLN A 411 21.04 17.26 2.21
CA GLN A 411 21.95 18.39 2.02
C GLN A 411 23.30 18.15 2.67
N SER A 412 23.34 17.60 3.88
CA SER A 412 24.59 17.23 4.54
C SER A 412 25.37 16.21 3.72
N TYR A 413 24.69 15.22 3.13
CA TYR A 413 25.33 14.23 2.26
C TYR A 413 25.90 14.88 0.98
N VAL A 414 25.16 15.80 0.37
CA VAL A 414 25.61 16.60 -0.79
C VAL A 414 26.79 17.49 -0.42
N ASP A 415 26.78 18.14 0.74
CA ASP A 415 27.86 19.02 1.17
C ASP A 415 29.19 18.27 1.27
N HIS A 416 29.18 17.06 1.84
CA HIS A 416 30.38 16.23 1.96
C HIS A 416 30.81 15.59 0.63
N THR A 417 29.86 15.30 -0.26
CA THR A 417 30.15 14.60 -1.51
C THR A 417 30.55 15.56 -2.63
N ILE A 418 29.90 16.73 -2.70
CA ILE A 418 30.05 17.73 -3.75
C ILE A 418 30.67 19.02 -3.19
N ASN A 419 29.92 19.78 -2.38
CA ASN A 419 30.23 21.19 -2.13
C ASN A 419 31.59 21.42 -1.45
N LYS A 420 31.99 20.54 -0.53
CA LYS A 420 33.30 20.61 0.15
C LYS A 420 34.44 20.00 -0.68
N ARG A 421 34.13 19.15 -1.67
CA ARG A 421 35.11 18.37 -2.42
C ARG A 421 35.49 19.01 -3.75
N PHE A 422 34.55 19.69 -4.39
CA PHE A 422 34.73 20.29 -5.71
C PHE A 422 34.54 21.81 -5.59
N PRO A 423 35.62 22.62 -5.56
CA PRO A 423 35.50 24.08 -5.44
C PRO A 423 34.82 24.74 -6.65
N PHE A 424 34.63 23.98 -7.73
CA PHE A 424 33.95 24.39 -8.95
C PHE A 424 32.49 23.89 -9.04
N ALA A 425 31.94 23.27 -7.98
CA ALA A 425 30.56 22.80 -7.99
C ALA A 425 29.85 23.07 -6.67
N GLN A 426 28.59 23.52 -6.75
CA GLN A 426 27.73 23.76 -5.60
C GLN A 426 26.35 23.16 -5.87
N CYS A 427 25.81 22.42 -4.92
CA CYS A 427 24.52 21.76 -5.00
C CYS A 427 23.68 22.06 -3.75
N VAL A 428 22.44 22.50 -3.98
CA VAL A 428 21.48 22.89 -2.94
C VAL A 428 20.14 22.23 -3.24
N GLY A 429 19.66 21.40 -2.33
CA GLY A 429 18.56 20.48 -2.63
C GLY A 429 18.95 19.60 -3.83
N THR A 430 18.17 19.63 -4.90
CA THR A 430 18.50 18.91 -6.15
C THR A 430 19.17 19.78 -7.20
N THR A 431 19.23 21.10 -7.00
CA THR A 431 19.80 22.04 -7.98
C THR A 431 21.31 22.04 -7.87
N LEU A 432 21.98 21.82 -9.00
CA LEU A 432 23.43 21.76 -9.10
C LEU A 432 23.91 22.89 -10.00
N VAL A 433 24.95 23.61 -9.58
CA VAL A 433 25.70 24.54 -10.43
C VAL A 433 27.12 24.01 -10.57
N VAL A 434 27.60 23.93 -11.79
CA VAL A 434 28.98 23.58 -12.13
C VAL A 434 29.62 24.77 -12.81
N ALA A 435 30.83 25.11 -12.40
CA ALA A 435 31.62 26.19 -12.93
C ALA A 435 32.91 25.66 -13.56
N ALA A 436 33.50 26.46 -14.44
CA ALA A 436 34.83 26.24 -14.96
C ALA A 436 35.51 27.59 -15.19
N THR A 437 36.83 27.61 -15.07
CA THR A 437 37.66 28.80 -15.29
C THR A 437 37.64 29.28 -16.74
N SER A 438 37.35 28.38 -17.67
CA SER A 438 37.20 28.65 -19.10
C SER A 438 36.31 27.59 -19.75
N SER A 439 35.83 27.85 -20.97
CA SER A 439 35.10 26.85 -21.76
C SER A 439 35.91 25.58 -22.04
N ALA A 440 37.25 25.66 -22.06
CA ALA A 440 38.10 24.50 -22.28
C ALA A 440 38.12 23.56 -21.05
N ASP A 441 37.98 24.12 -19.84
CA ASP A 441 38.02 23.36 -18.59
C ASP A 441 36.67 22.73 -18.22
N ALA A 442 35.57 23.19 -18.82
CA ALA A 442 34.21 22.73 -18.54
C ALA A 442 34.04 21.21 -18.65
N GLY A 443 34.60 20.60 -19.71
CA GLY A 443 34.51 19.15 -19.92
C GLY A 443 35.23 18.35 -18.84
N LYS A 444 36.40 18.82 -18.38
CA LYS A 444 37.17 18.18 -17.32
C LYS A 444 36.43 18.23 -15.99
N ASN A 445 35.91 19.40 -15.61
CA ASN A 445 35.16 19.58 -14.36
C ASN A 445 33.89 18.73 -14.33
N LEU A 446 33.13 18.73 -15.43
CA LEU A 446 31.93 17.90 -15.55
C LEU A 446 32.25 16.41 -15.46
N THR A 447 33.32 15.94 -16.11
CA THR A 447 33.75 14.53 -16.06
C THR A 447 34.09 14.10 -14.64
N LEU A 448 34.90 14.89 -13.93
CA LEU A 448 35.27 14.63 -12.53
C LEU A 448 34.03 14.51 -11.62
N LEU A 449 33.04 15.39 -11.83
CA LEU A 449 31.81 15.39 -11.05
C LEU A 449 30.93 14.17 -11.39
N ILE A 450 30.79 13.82 -12.67
CA ILE A 450 30.03 12.65 -13.11
C ILE A 450 30.65 11.36 -12.56
N GLU A 451 31.98 11.23 -12.58
CA GLU A 451 32.66 10.05 -12.03
C GLU A 451 32.43 9.91 -10.52
N ALA A 452 32.57 11.00 -9.76
CA ALA A 452 32.36 10.99 -8.32
C ALA A 452 30.92 10.66 -7.94
N THR A 453 29.94 11.16 -8.69
CA THR A 453 28.51 10.91 -8.46
C THR A 453 28.08 9.52 -8.93
N LYS A 454 28.66 9.00 -10.01
CA LYS A 454 28.45 7.62 -10.48
C LYS A 454 28.89 6.58 -9.44
N GLN A 455 30.00 6.82 -8.73
CA GLN A 455 30.44 5.96 -7.61
C GLN A 455 29.41 5.88 -6.47
N LYS A 456 28.52 6.87 -6.37
CA LYS A 456 27.40 6.91 -5.40
C LYS A 456 26.08 6.40 -5.98
N GLY A 457 26.07 5.98 -7.24
CA GLY A 457 24.85 5.59 -7.95
C GLY A 457 23.96 6.76 -8.37
N TRP A 458 24.46 8.00 -8.30
CA TRP A 458 23.69 9.19 -8.63
C TRP A 458 23.70 9.45 -10.13
N ARG A 459 22.60 10.02 -10.63
CA ARG A 459 22.47 10.48 -12.01
C ARG A 459 22.37 12.00 -12.01
N LEU A 460 23.16 12.65 -12.84
CA LEU A 460 23.12 14.10 -13.03
C LEU A 460 22.49 14.45 -14.37
N THR A 461 21.77 15.57 -14.41
CA THR A 461 21.36 16.21 -15.65
C THR A 461 21.97 17.60 -15.68
N VAL A 462 22.97 17.80 -16.53
CA VAL A 462 23.66 19.07 -16.74
C VAL A 462 23.68 19.34 -18.25
N LEU A 463 23.55 20.60 -18.65
CA LEU A 463 23.63 20.99 -20.06
C LEU A 463 25.00 20.63 -20.66
N HIS A 464 24.99 20.38 -21.97
CA HIS A 464 26.21 20.13 -22.73
C HIS A 464 27.18 21.31 -22.58
N THR A 465 28.49 21.03 -22.55
CA THR A 465 29.53 22.04 -22.26
C THR A 465 29.53 23.23 -23.22
N SER A 466 29.11 23.01 -24.47
CA SER A 466 28.92 24.05 -25.48
C SER A 466 27.82 25.07 -25.15
N SER A 467 26.95 24.77 -24.18
CA SER A 467 25.82 25.60 -23.77
C SER A 467 26.03 26.24 -22.40
N TRP A 468 27.24 26.18 -21.86
CA TRP A 468 27.56 26.83 -20.59
C TRP A 468 27.65 28.34 -20.79
N ALA A 469 27.07 29.09 -19.87
CA ALA A 469 26.96 30.53 -19.96
C ALA A 469 28.05 31.22 -19.12
N GLY A 470 28.65 32.28 -19.66
CA GLY A 470 29.48 33.20 -18.86
C GLY A 470 28.65 34.19 -18.04
N ASP A 471 27.41 34.43 -18.45
CA ASP A 471 26.46 35.30 -17.74
C ASP A 471 25.70 34.52 -16.67
N ILE A 472 25.84 34.93 -15.40
CA ILE A 472 25.18 34.30 -14.25
C ILE A 472 23.67 34.52 -14.29
N ASP A 473 23.20 35.68 -14.77
CA ASP A 473 21.78 36.03 -14.75
C ASP A 473 20.96 35.08 -15.63
N SER A 474 21.59 34.54 -16.67
CA SER A 474 20.98 33.54 -17.56
C SER A 474 20.67 32.19 -16.89
N LEU A 475 21.24 31.90 -15.71
CA LEU A 475 21.04 30.62 -15.00
C LEU A 475 19.74 30.55 -14.21
N ALA A 476 19.08 31.69 -13.95
CA ALA A 476 17.84 31.79 -13.17
C ALA A 476 17.92 30.99 -11.84
N LEU A 477 18.91 31.33 -11.00
CA LEU A 477 19.24 30.59 -9.76
C LEU A 477 18.29 30.85 -8.60
#